data_AF-A0AAX4FT16-F1
#
_entry.id   AF-A0AAX4FT16-F1
#
_cell.length_a   1.000
_cell.length_b   1.000
_cell.length_c   1.000
_cell.angle_alpha   90.00
_cell.angle_beta   90.00
_cell.angle_gamma   90.00
#
_symmetry.space_group_name_H-M   'P 1'
#
loop_
_entity.id
_entity.type
_entity.pdbx_description
1 polymer ?
#
loop_
_entity_poly.entity_id
_entity_poly.type
_entity_poly.pdbx_seq_one_letter_code
_entity_poly.pdbx_strand_id
1 'polypeptide(L)'
;MAFNTEFLAKKGGFEEIEPGFSLTEFLSSPYLDTIAQTIEREYYSRQVSRFHYPVILMIKLLVIKCFRKQSYVRTIRLLTEDDCFNLGAEKTEAGYLLPNPATLHNFVKYRLGVEGVERLMHLVGEAIVLWAQQERVGIIDSTPIEASRYDRYALFHPHYQVKMDKAHIFHLGPYPLTMVYSNGTDADLTHLFPLIERVEALKPKLSLVLLDTGYDSYEAHAHLWYHLNARPCIDTRDGAVIQEEGTEPRIRHWVNKLWRAGGDIHAPLTQQLRFLYQHGRVEQVGMHLRNKNLLDPEFPTLIQSRGECERIHGRIKASVTFHLKGIRHESRKLYMTLNFVAYQILLLFGLRAGLKNPTHLSALV
;
A
#
# COMPACT_ATOMS: atom_id res chain seq x y z
N MET A 1 -11.35 18.45 -9.40
CA MET A 1 -10.43 18.97 -10.44
C MET A 1 -10.05 17.82 -11.35
N ALA A 2 -10.17 18.01 -12.66
CA ALA A 2 -10.16 16.93 -13.65
C ALA A 2 -8.74 16.40 -13.92
N PHE A 3 -8.43 15.22 -13.37
CA PHE A 3 -7.30 14.37 -13.75
C PHE A 3 -7.70 13.47 -14.93
N ASN A 4 -8.00 14.02 -16.10
CA ASN A 4 -8.51 13.21 -17.22
C ASN A 4 -8.14 13.81 -18.56
N THR A 5 -6.92 13.52 -19.05
CA THR A 5 -6.61 13.50 -20.50
C THR A 5 -5.25 12.88 -20.81
N GLU A 6 -4.24 12.98 -19.94
CA GLU A 6 -2.88 12.48 -20.24
C GLU A 6 -2.63 10.98 -19.94
N PHE A 7 -3.49 10.32 -19.17
CA PHE A 7 -3.33 8.91 -18.80
C PHE A 7 -3.80 7.90 -19.87
N LEU A 8 -4.27 8.36 -21.03
CA LEU A 8 -4.88 7.51 -22.07
C LEU A 8 -3.92 7.10 -23.22
N ALA A 9 -2.62 7.35 -23.11
CA ALA A 9 -1.70 7.10 -24.23
C ALA A 9 -0.95 5.76 -24.15
N LYS A 10 -1.25 4.93 -25.17
CA LYS A 10 -0.53 3.77 -25.76
C LYS A 10 -0.53 2.43 -25.00
N LYS A 11 -1.41 1.53 -25.46
CA LYS A 11 -1.19 0.06 -25.48
C LYS A 11 -0.05 -0.27 -26.44
N GLY A 12 1.19 -0.12 -25.99
CA GLY A 12 2.34 -0.81 -26.58
C GLY A 12 2.73 -1.90 -25.60
N GLY A 13 2.42 -3.16 -25.91
CA GLY A 13 2.93 -4.28 -25.11
C GLY A 13 4.43 -4.37 -25.32
N PHE A 14 5.21 -4.43 -24.25
CA PHE A 14 6.56 -4.97 -24.35
C PHE A 14 6.45 -6.50 -24.37
N GLU A 15 7.10 -7.12 -25.35
CA GLU A 15 7.50 -8.53 -25.25
C GLU A 15 8.45 -8.69 -24.05
N GLU A 16 8.58 -9.92 -23.54
CA GLU A 16 9.31 -10.28 -22.32
C GLU A 16 10.56 -9.42 -22.09
N ILE A 17 10.63 -8.72 -20.94
CA ILE A 17 11.83 -7.97 -20.57
C ILE A 17 12.97 -8.97 -20.42
N GLU A 18 13.92 -8.95 -21.35
CA GLU A 18 15.14 -9.75 -21.24
C GLU A 18 15.92 -9.32 -19.98
N PRO A 19 16.58 -10.28 -19.28
CA PRO A 19 17.45 -9.95 -18.14
C PRO A 19 18.55 -8.97 -18.56
N GLY A 20 18.63 -7.80 -17.92
CA GLY A 20 19.68 -6.80 -18.18
C GLY A 20 19.22 -5.35 -18.38
N PHE A 21 17.93 -5.03 -18.25
CA PHE A 21 17.45 -3.65 -18.34
C PHE A 21 17.98 -2.78 -17.19
N SER A 22 18.58 -1.62 -17.50
CA SER A 22 19.08 -0.73 -16.44
C SER A 22 17.93 -0.09 -15.67
N LEU A 23 18.02 -0.05 -14.33
CA LEU A 23 17.05 0.66 -13.47
C LEU A 23 16.83 2.11 -13.91
N THR A 24 17.88 2.78 -14.39
CA THR A 24 17.81 4.18 -14.79
C THR A 24 17.08 4.36 -16.12
N GLU A 25 17.28 3.45 -17.08
CA GLU A 25 16.50 3.40 -18.32
C GLU A 25 15.02 3.14 -18.03
N PHE A 26 14.74 2.21 -17.12
CA PHE A 26 13.38 1.94 -16.68
C PHE A 26 12.73 3.19 -16.08
N LEU A 27 13.46 3.93 -15.24
CA LEU A 27 13.01 5.18 -14.63
C LEU A 27 13.00 6.39 -15.59
N SER A 28 13.48 6.27 -16.83
CA SER A 28 13.49 7.39 -17.79
C SER A 28 12.08 7.81 -18.21
N SER A 29 11.13 6.89 -18.13
CA SER A 29 9.74 7.10 -18.52
C SER A 29 9.04 8.26 -17.78
N PRO A 30 8.12 9.00 -18.43
CA PRO A 30 7.43 10.17 -17.85
C PRO A 30 6.36 9.81 -16.82
N TYR A 31 6.28 8.55 -16.37
CA TYR A 31 5.19 8.06 -15.52
C TYR A 31 5.15 8.73 -14.15
N LEU A 32 6.28 9.26 -13.69
CA LEU A 32 6.38 9.99 -12.44
C LEU A 32 6.14 11.49 -12.59
N ASP A 33 6.00 12.03 -13.79
CA ASP A 33 5.97 13.49 -14.02
C ASP A 33 4.82 14.14 -13.28
N THR A 34 3.59 13.65 -13.47
CA THR A 34 2.39 14.19 -12.79
C THR A 34 2.47 14.03 -11.27
N ILE A 35 3.05 12.93 -10.79
CA ILE A 35 3.24 12.66 -9.37
C ILE A 35 4.26 13.67 -8.81
N ALA A 36 5.39 13.83 -9.48
CA ALA A 36 6.46 14.74 -9.08
C ALA A 36 6.00 16.19 -9.11
N GLN A 37 5.25 16.62 -10.14
CA GLN A 37 4.64 17.95 -10.22
C GLN A 37 3.65 18.20 -9.07
N THR A 38 2.89 17.18 -8.67
CA THR A 38 1.98 17.28 -7.53
C THR A 38 2.74 17.45 -6.22
N ILE A 39 3.78 16.64 -5.99
CA ILE A 39 4.67 16.78 -4.82
C ILE A 39 5.37 18.15 -4.83
N GLU A 40 5.80 18.61 -5.99
CA GLU A 40 6.42 19.92 -6.14
C GLU A 40 5.42 21.05 -5.79
N ARG A 41 4.20 20.99 -6.29
CA ARG A 41 3.18 21.99 -5.96
C ARG A 41 2.84 22.01 -4.47
N GLU A 42 2.68 20.84 -3.86
CA GLU A 42 2.20 20.71 -2.47
C GLU A 42 3.31 20.97 -1.45
N TYR A 43 4.53 20.50 -1.71
CA TYR A 43 5.63 20.57 -0.75
C TYR A 43 6.70 21.58 -1.15
N TYR A 44 6.72 22.09 -2.39
CA TYR A 44 7.80 22.94 -2.94
C TYR A 44 7.42 24.38 -3.33
N SER A 45 6.36 24.96 -2.75
CA SER A 45 5.92 26.33 -3.08
C SER A 45 7.07 27.31 -3.35
N ARG A 46 6.97 28.04 -4.47
CA ARG A 46 8.00 28.85 -5.19
C ARG A 46 8.77 29.90 -4.37
N GLN A 47 8.58 29.99 -3.07
CA GLN A 47 9.14 31.04 -2.21
C GLN A 47 10.51 30.70 -1.60
N VAL A 48 11.03 29.48 -1.79
CA VAL A 48 12.34 29.09 -1.24
C VAL A 48 13.38 29.06 -2.36
N SER A 49 14.20 30.11 -2.44
CA SER A 49 15.26 30.32 -3.43
C SER A 49 16.41 29.30 -3.41
N ARG A 50 16.30 28.21 -2.62
CA ARG A 50 17.42 27.29 -2.33
C ARG A 50 17.35 25.95 -3.06
N PHE A 51 16.32 25.70 -3.86
CA PHE A 51 16.19 24.39 -4.51
C PHE A 51 16.46 24.47 -6.01
N HIS A 52 17.51 23.76 -6.42
CA HIS A 52 18.09 23.83 -7.77
C HIS A 52 17.87 22.53 -8.56
N TYR A 53 17.20 21.53 -7.97
CA TYR A 53 17.04 20.19 -8.57
C TYR A 53 15.57 19.87 -8.81
N PRO A 54 15.20 19.34 -9.99
CA PRO A 54 13.84 18.87 -10.25
C PRO A 54 13.38 17.82 -9.24
N VAL A 55 12.16 17.95 -8.70
CA VAL A 55 11.59 16.98 -7.74
C VAL A 55 11.55 15.57 -8.32
N ILE A 56 11.29 15.44 -9.61
CA ILE A 56 11.32 14.15 -10.31
C ILE A 56 12.68 13.47 -10.23
N LEU A 57 13.77 14.20 -10.46
CA LEU A 57 15.13 13.67 -10.35
C LEU A 57 15.38 13.18 -8.92
N MET A 58 14.97 13.96 -7.91
CA MET A 58 15.10 13.59 -6.52
C MET A 58 14.35 12.28 -6.20
N ILE A 59 13.11 12.12 -6.68
CA ILE A 59 12.33 10.88 -6.49
C ILE A 59 13.02 9.69 -7.17
N LYS A 60 13.46 9.83 -8.43
CA LYS A 60 14.15 8.75 -9.15
C LYS A 60 15.44 8.32 -8.44
N LEU A 61 16.21 9.25 -7.90
CA LEU A 61 17.41 8.95 -7.09
C LEU A 61 17.09 8.20 -5.80
N LEU A 62 15.95 8.48 -5.15
CA LEU A 62 15.51 7.72 -3.98
C LEU A 62 15.14 6.28 -4.34
N VAL A 63 14.47 6.08 -5.47
CA VAL A 63 14.17 4.74 -5.99
C VAL A 63 15.47 3.96 -6.19
N ILE A 64 16.46 4.54 -6.88
CA ILE A 64 17.78 3.93 -7.09
C ILE A 64 18.45 3.58 -5.76
N LYS A 65 18.45 4.52 -4.81
CA LYS A 65 19.03 4.29 -3.48
C LYS A 65 18.41 3.06 -2.80
N CYS A 66 17.09 2.94 -2.84
CA CYS A 66 16.35 1.87 -2.19
C CYS A 66 16.60 0.51 -2.84
N PHE A 67 16.60 0.42 -4.17
CA PHE A 67 16.84 -0.83 -4.90
C PHE A 67 18.30 -1.27 -4.89
N ARG A 68 19.24 -0.35 -5.10
CA ARG A 68 20.68 -0.66 -4.99
C ARG A 68 21.10 -0.90 -3.53
N LYS A 69 20.21 -0.68 -2.54
CA LYS A 69 20.47 -0.79 -1.09
C LYS A 69 21.68 0.03 -0.65
N GLN A 70 21.79 1.24 -1.17
CA GLN A 70 22.95 2.11 -1.01
C GLN A 70 22.72 3.23 0.01
N SER A 71 23.82 3.79 0.51
CA SER A 71 23.81 5.08 1.21
C SER A 71 23.63 6.22 0.21
N TYR A 72 23.14 7.38 0.68
CA TYR A 72 23.03 8.58 -0.16
C TYR A 72 24.35 8.94 -0.88
N VAL A 73 25.49 8.77 -0.20
CA VAL A 73 26.82 9.03 -0.78
C VAL A 73 27.12 8.07 -1.93
N ARG A 74 26.89 6.77 -1.74
CA ARG A 74 27.13 5.77 -2.79
C ARG A 74 26.17 5.94 -3.95
N THR A 75 24.90 6.26 -3.69
CA THR A 75 23.90 6.49 -4.74
C THR A 75 24.34 7.57 -5.71
N ILE A 76 24.87 8.69 -5.24
CA ILE A 76 25.34 9.78 -6.11
C ILE A 76 26.66 9.43 -6.79
N ARG A 77 27.63 8.87 -6.05
CA ARG A 77 28.98 8.59 -6.56
C ARG A 77 29.02 7.50 -7.63
N LEU A 78 28.09 6.55 -7.61
CA LEU A 78 28.09 5.38 -8.51
C LEU A 78 27.25 5.57 -9.77
N LEU A 79 26.69 6.76 -10.02
CA LEU A 79 25.99 7.04 -11.27
C LEU A 79 27.01 7.20 -12.41
N THR A 80 26.76 6.49 -13.51
CA THR A 80 27.46 6.69 -14.78
C THR A 80 26.88 7.89 -15.54
N GLU A 81 27.52 8.28 -16.64
CA GLU A 81 26.93 9.30 -17.54
C GLU A 81 25.58 8.86 -18.11
N ASP A 82 25.44 7.58 -18.47
CA ASP A 82 24.19 7.01 -18.97
C ASP A 82 23.10 7.03 -17.89
N ASP A 83 23.45 6.69 -16.64
CA ASP A 83 22.54 6.81 -15.51
C ASP A 83 22.03 8.25 -15.39
N CYS A 84 22.93 9.24 -15.45
CA CYS A 84 22.55 10.66 -15.33
C CYS A 84 21.66 11.12 -16.48
N PHE A 85 21.99 10.72 -17.71
CA PHE A 85 21.19 11.00 -18.90
C PHE A 85 19.77 10.45 -18.76
N ASN A 86 19.65 9.15 -18.45
CA ASN A 86 18.36 8.46 -18.33
C ASN A 86 17.48 9.03 -17.22
N LEU A 87 18.09 9.53 -16.14
CA LEU A 87 17.37 10.16 -15.03
C LEU A 87 16.89 11.58 -15.36
N GLY A 88 17.33 12.17 -16.47
CA GLY A 88 17.03 13.54 -16.85
C GLY A 88 17.79 14.57 -16.01
N ALA A 89 19.01 14.24 -15.56
CA ALA A 89 19.87 15.21 -14.90
C ALA A 89 20.35 16.27 -15.92
N GLU A 90 20.40 17.53 -15.50
CA GLU A 90 20.88 18.62 -16.35
C GLU A 90 22.38 18.48 -16.60
N LYS A 91 22.82 18.61 -17.86
CA LYS A 91 24.24 18.56 -18.24
C LYS A 91 24.79 19.97 -18.40
N THR A 92 25.88 20.27 -17.69
CA THR A 92 26.62 21.54 -17.75
C THR A 92 28.03 21.31 -18.32
N GLU A 93 28.80 22.37 -18.56
CA GLU A 93 30.21 22.28 -18.95
C GLU A 93 31.07 21.51 -17.93
N ALA A 94 30.69 21.54 -16.64
CA ALA A 94 31.37 20.84 -15.56
C ALA A 94 30.86 19.40 -15.33
N GLY A 95 29.94 18.91 -16.18
CA GLY A 95 29.29 17.61 -16.06
C GLY A 95 27.83 17.70 -15.61
N TYR A 96 27.26 16.56 -15.20
CA TYR A 96 25.87 16.49 -14.77
C TYR A 96 25.64 17.13 -13.40
N LEU A 97 24.61 17.97 -13.30
CA LEU A 97 24.20 18.64 -12.07
C LEU A 97 23.44 17.65 -11.17
N LEU A 98 24.16 17.05 -10.22
CA LEU A 98 23.59 16.10 -9.25
C LEU A 98 23.50 16.70 -7.85
N PRO A 99 22.45 16.36 -7.07
CA PRO A 99 22.35 16.78 -5.68
C PRO A 99 23.46 16.12 -4.86
N ASN A 100 24.06 16.88 -3.96
CA ASN A 100 24.96 16.26 -2.99
C ASN A 100 24.16 15.32 -2.03
N PRO A 101 24.83 14.37 -1.36
CA PRO A 101 24.15 13.41 -0.49
C PRO A 101 23.32 14.04 0.65
N ALA A 102 23.77 15.19 1.17
CA ALA A 102 23.05 15.89 2.23
C ALA A 102 21.76 16.54 1.71
N THR A 103 21.75 17.04 0.47
CA THR A 103 20.56 17.56 -0.21
C THR A 103 19.50 16.45 -0.39
N LEU A 104 19.92 15.26 -0.83
CA LEU A 104 19.00 14.13 -1.01
C LEU A 104 18.45 13.60 0.33
N HIS A 105 19.26 13.60 1.39
CA HIS A 105 18.79 13.29 2.73
C HIS A 105 17.83 14.37 3.27
N ASN A 106 18.13 15.66 3.06
CA ASN A 106 17.29 16.77 3.50
C ASN A 106 15.91 16.73 2.82
N PHE A 107 15.88 16.40 1.53
CA PHE A 107 14.65 16.19 0.77
C PHE A 107 13.72 15.17 1.45
N VAL A 108 14.24 13.99 1.79
CA VAL A 108 13.42 12.97 2.45
C VAL A 108 13.04 13.39 3.86
N LYS A 109 14.03 13.79 4.67
CA LYS A 109 13.84 13.92 6.12
C LYS A 109 13.03 15.15 6.52
N TYR A 110 13.29 16.29 5.89
CA TYR A 110 12.76 17.57 6.35
C TYR A 110 11.77 18.18 5.36
N ARG A 111 11.94 17.92 4.06
CA ARG A 111 11.06 18.50 3.04
C ARG A 111 9.79 17.68 2.83
N LEU A 112 9.95 16.38 2.59
CA LEU A 112 8.81 15.46 2.56
C LEU A 112 8.36 15.13 3.98
N GLY A 113 9.29 14.70 4.83
CA GLY A 113 8.93 14.13 6.12
C GLY A 113 8.00 12.92 5.96
N VAL A 114 7.34 12.52 7.06
CA VAL A 114 6.41 11.38 7.03
C VAL A 114 5.21 11.68 6.12
N GLU A 115 4.62 12.87 6.26
CA GLU A 115 3.42 13.27 5.51
C GLU A 115 3.67 13.31 4.01
N GLY A 116 4.79 13.88 3.55
CA GLY A 116 5.13 13.93 2.13
C GLY A 116 5.42 12.56 1.53
N VAL A 117 6.03 11.65 2.29
CA VAL A 117 6.24 10.27 1.83
C VAL A 117 4.92 9.48 1.82
N GLU A 118 4.04 9.67 2.79
CA GLU A 118 2.69 9.08 2.77
C GLU A 118 1.83 9.64 1.64
N ARG A 119 1.99 10.93 1.31
CA ARG A 119 1.34 11.55 0.14
C ARG A 119 1.87 10.96 -1.17
N LEU A 120 3.19 10.76 -1.29
CA LEU A 120 3.79 10.08 -2.43
C LEU A 120 3.27 8.64 -2.56
N MET A 121 3.17 7.89 -1.45
CA MET A 121 2.57 6.56 -1.40
C MET A 121 1.14 6.56 -1.95
N HIS A 122 0.32 7.52 -1.51
CA HIS A 122 -1.06 7.66 -1.98
C HIS A 122 -1.13 7.93 -3.48
N LEU A 123 -0.35 8.88 -4.02
CA LEU A 123 -0.35 9.22 -5.44
C LEU A 123 0.10 8.04 -6.32
N VAL A 124 1.10 7.28 -5.87
CA VAL A 124 1.54 6.05 -6.56
C VAL A 124 0.46 4.98 -6.48
N GLY A 125 -0.21 4.83 -5.33
CA GLY A 125 -1.37 3.94 -5.16
C GLY A 125 -2.53 4.28 -6.10
N GLU A 126 -2.88 5.55 -6.26
CA GLU A 126 -3.92 6.00 -7.21
C GLU A 126 -3.53 5.62 -8.64
N ALA A 127 -2.27 5.85 -9.02
CA ALA A 127 -1.77 5.45 -10.32
C ALA A 127 -1.89 3.92 -10.52
N ILE A 128 -1.51 3.11 -9.53
CA ILE A 128 -1.66 1.65 -9.62
C ILE A 128 -3.13 1.26 -9.80
N VAL A 129 -4.07 1.83 -9.02
CA VAL A 129 -5.51 1.55 -9.15
C VAL A 129 -6.02 1.88 -10.56
N LEU A 130 -5.57 3.00 -11.13
CA LEU A 130 -5.94 3.41 -12.48
C LEU A 130 -5.48 2.43 -13.56
N TRP A 131 -4.36 1.75 -13.37
CA TRP A 131 -3.81 0.79 -14.34
C TRP A 131 -4.23 -0.65 -14.08
N ALA A 132 -4.40 -1.04 -12.81
CA ALA A 132 -4.81 -2.38 -12.39
C ALA A 132 -6.34 -2.57 -12.46
N GLN A 133 -7.00 -2.01 -13.48
CA GLN A 133 -8.47 -1.95 -13.56
C GLN A 133 -9.14 -3.31 -13.70
N GLN A 134 -8.42 -4.40 -13.88
CA GLN A 134 -9.00 -5.75 -13.91
C GLN A 134 -8.97 -6.42 -12.53
N GLU A 135 -8.10 -5.95 -11.63
CA GLU A 135 -8.01 -6.50 -10.28
C GLU A 135 -9.23 -6.10 -9.45
N ARG A 136 -9.80 -7.07 -8.75
CA ARG A 136 -10.99 -6.89 -7.90
C ARG A 136 -10.82 -7.43 -6.49
N VAL A 137 -9.71 -8.12 -6.22
CA VAL A 137 -9.47 -8.78 -4.94
C VAL A 137 -8.53 -7.91 -4.12
N GLY A 138 -8.99 -7.50 -2.94
CA GLY A 138 -8.14 -6.91 -1.91
C GLY A 138 -7.53 -8.00 -1.04
N ILE A 139 -6.29 -7.81 -0.60
CA ILE A 139 -5.66 -8.67 0.41
C ILE A 139 -5.03 -7.77 1.47
N ILE A 140 -5.37 -7.99 2.74
CA ILE A 140 -4.71 -7.31 3.86
C ILE A 140 -3.90 -8.35 4.62
N ASP A 141 -2.64 -7.99 4.86
CA ASP A 141 -1.73 -8.83 5.60
C ASP A 141 -0.69 -7.96 6.31
N SER A 142 -0.23 -8.42 7.48
CA SER A 142 0.87 -7.74 8.19
C SER A 142 2.19 -8.45 7.93
N THR A 143 3.28 -7.71 7.90
CA THR A 143 4.61 -8.29 7.71
C THR A 143 5.61 -7.76 8.72
N PRO A 144 6.49 -8.63 9.26
CA PRO A 144 7.51 -8.19 10.21
C PRO A 144 8.56 -7.33 9.53
N ILE A 145 8.88 -6.21 10.15
CA ILE A 145 10.01 -5.33 9.85
C ILE A 145 11.08 -5.62 10.90
N GLU A 146 11.98 -6.54 10.60
CA GLU A 146 12.91 -7.08 11.57
C GLU A 146 13.89 -6.02 12.09
N ALA A 147 14.13 -6.03 13.40
CA ALA A 147 15.12 -5.23 14.10
C ALA A 147 16.35 -6.06 14.46
N SER A 148 17.46 -5.37 14.76
CA SER A 148 18.58 -6.04 15.41
C SER A 148 18.14 -6.59 16.77
N ARG A 149 18.68 -7.76 17.17
CA ARG A 149 18.54 -8.27 18.54
C ARG A 149 19.00 -7.28 19.62
N TYR A 150 19.89 -6.35 19.28
CA TYR A 150 20.41 -5.32 20.16
C TYR A 150 19.61 -4.01 20.15
N ASP A 151 18.55 -3.94 19.35
CA ASP A 151 17.73 -2.75 19.24
C ASP A 151 16.90 -2.55 20.51
N ARG A 152 17.15 -1.48 21.27
CA ARG A 152 16.47 -1.23 22.54
C ARG A 152 15.02 -0.74 22.41
N TYR A 153 14.61 -0.33 21.22
CA TYR A 153 13.29 0.26 20.97
C TYR A 153 12.31 -0.71 20.31
N ALA A 154 12.82 -1.72 19.58
CA ALA A 154 11.97 -2.79 19.07
C ALA A 154 11.65 -3.80 20.18
N LEU A 155 10.42 -4.31 20.20
CA LEU A 155 9.98 -5.35 21.12
C LEU A 155 10.06 -6.73 20.45
N PHE A 156 10.24 -7.77 21.26
CA PHE A 156 10.24 -9.16 20.79
C PHE A 156 8.82 -9.63 20.51
N HIS A 157 8.58 -10.20 19.33
CA HIS A 157 7.28 -10.76 18.95
C HIS A 157 7.28 -12.28 19.08
N PRO A 158 6.44 -12.88 19.96
CA PRO A 158 6.45 -14.32 20.21
C PRO A 158 6.15 -15.19 18.98
N HIS A 159 5.25 -14.77 18.10
CA HIS A 159 4.91 -15.58 16.92
C HIS A 159 6.05 -15.61 15.89
N TYR A 160 6.73 -14.47 15.66
CA TYR A 160 7.79 -14.37 14.66
C TYR A 160 9.19 -14.63 15.23
N GLN A 161 9.32 -14.75 16.55
CA GLN A 161 10.58 -15.03 17.26
C GLN A 161 11.70 -14.01 16.96
N VAL A 162 11.34 -12.76 16.66
CA VAL A 162 12.28 -11.67 16.37
C VAL A 162 11.89 -10.37 17.07
N LYS A 163 12.85 -9.46 17.24
CA LYS A 163 12.55 -8.06 17.59
C LYS A 163 12.11 -7.35 16.32
N MET A 164 11.02 -6.61 16.34
CA MET A 164 10.45 -6.06 15.10
C MET A 164 9.54 -4.87 15.32
N ASP A 165 9.27 -4.18 14.22
CA ASP A 165 8.06 -3.39 13.99
C ASP A 165 7.19 -4.10 12.93
N LYS A 166 6.02 -3.56 12.58
CA LYS A 166 5.11 -4.15 11.59
C LYS A 166 4.77 -3.16 10.48
N ALA A 167 4.51 -3.71 9.28
CA ALA A 167 3.78 -3.03 8.23
C ALA A 167 2.49 -3.81 7.92
N HIS A 168 1.35 -3.16 8.05
CA HIS A 168 0.04 -3.66 7.61
C HIS A 168 -0.18 -3.17 6.20
N ILE A 169 -0.25 -4.07 5.23
CA ILE A 169 -0.24 -3.74 3.80
C ILE A 169 -1.58 -4.15 3.19
N PHE A 170 -2.17 -3.24 2.40
CA PHE A 170 -3.26 -3.58 1.50
C PHE A 170 -2.70 -3.82 0.10
N HIS A 171 -3.02 -4.97 -0.49
CA HIS A 171 -2.74 -5.31 -1.88
C HIS A 171 -4.03 -5.32 -2.70
N LEU A 172 -3.97 -4.82 -3.93
CA LEU A 172 -4.97 -5.04 -4.96
C LEU A 172 -4.42 -6.09 -5.93
N GLY A 173 -4.90 -7.33 -5.84
CA GLY A 173 -4.27 -8.47 -6.47
C GLY A 173 -2.78 -8.55 -6.07
N PRO A 174 -1.83 -8.53 -7.03
CA PRO A 174 -0.41 -8.59 -6.73
C PRO A 174 0.22 -7.23 -6.37
N TYR A 175 -0.57 -6.15 -6.32
CA TYR A 175 -0.05 -4.78 -6.21
C TYR A 175 -0.25 -4.19 -4.81
N PRO A 176 0.80 -3.97 -4.00
CA PRO A 176 0.69 -3.24 -2.75
C PRO A 176 0.30 -1.79 -3.02
N LEU A 177 -0.85 -1.35 -2.49
CA LEU A 177 -1.39 -0.01 -2.72
C LEU A 177 -1.04 0.98 -1.62
N THR A 178 -1.02 0.51 -0.37
CA THR A 178 -0.75 1.36 0.79
C THR A 178 -0.34 0.49 1.97
N MET A 179 0.31 1.11 2.96
CA MET A 179 0.63 0.46 4.22
C MET A 179 0.38 1.37 5.42
N VAL A 180 0.21 0.76 6.60
CA VAL A 180 0.28 1.41 7.91
C VAL A 180 1.45 0.81 8.68
N TYR A 181 2.27 1.66 9.29
CA TYR A 181 3.40 1.25 10.12
C TYR A 181 3.00 1.27 11.60
N SER A 182 3.43 0.26 12.35
CA SER A 182 3.12 0.10 13.77
C SER A 182 4.26 -0.56 14.54
N ASN A 183 4.16 -0.57 15.87
CA ASN A 183 5.14 -1.28 16.70
C ASN A 183 4.93 -2.79 16.60
N GLY A 184 5.99 -3.57 16.86
CA GLY A 184 5.98 -5.01 16.64
C GLY A 184 4.92 -5.79 17.40
N THR A 185 4.48 -5.31 18.56
CA THR A 185 3.53 -6.01 19.44
C THR A 185 2.09 -5.53 19.29
N ASP A 186 1.84 -4.54 18.44
CA ASP A 186 0.50 -4.03 18.23
C ASP A 186 -0.36 -5.13 17.58
N ALA A 187 -1.62 -5.24 18.03
CA ALA A 187 -2.57 -6.18 17.47
C ALA A 187 -3.01 -5.74 16.07
N ASP A 188 -3.07 -6.66 15.13
CA ASP A 188 -3.27 -6.32 13.71
C ASP A 188 -4.61 -5.61 13.47
N LEU A 189 -5.65 -6.03 14.18
CA LEU A 189 -6.97 -5.38 14.18
C LEU A 189 -6.92 -3.88 14.49
N THR A 190 -6.02 -3.42 15.38
CA THR A 190 -5.94 -2.00 15.77
C THR A 190 -5.49 -1.09 14.62
N HIS A 191 -4.81 -1.66 13.63
CA HIS A 191 -4.30 -0.94 12.46
C HIS A 191 -5.14 -1.18 11.20
N LEU A 192 -6.19 -1.99 11.30
CA LEU A 192 -7.11 -2.25 10.18
C LEU A 192 -7.89 -0.99 9.78
N PHE A 193 -8.45 -0.24 10.73
CA PHE A 193 -9.29 0.93 10.39
C PHE A 193 -8.48 2.07 9.74
N PRO A 194 -7.30 2.46 10.25
CA PRO A 194 -6.45 3.42 9.54
C PRO A 194 -6.05 2.94 8.14
N LEU A 195 -5.89 1.63 7.95
CA LEU A 195 -5.60 1.05 6.63
C LEU A 195 -6.83 1.14 5.70
N ILE A 196 -8.03 0.82 6.19
CA ILE A 196 -9.28 0.96 5.44
C ILE A 196 -9.49 2.41 4.97
N GLU A 197 -9.26 3.41 5.83
CA GLU A 197 -9.37 4.82 5.45
C GLU A 197 -8.44 5.19 4.28
N ARG A 198 -7.18 4.70 4.33
CA ARG A 198 -6.22 4.90 3.24
C ARG A 198 -6.68 4.25 1.94
N VAL A 199 -7.27 3.06 2.02
CA VAL A 199 -7.76 2.31 0.85
C VAL A 199 -9.02 2.95 0.28
N GLU A 200 -9.96 3.36 1.12
CA GLU A 200 -11.18 4.08 0.72
C GLU A 200 -10.84 5.35 -0.07
N ALA A 201 -9.82 6.08 0.37
CA ALA A 201 -9.33 7.27 -0.34
C ALA A 201 -8.80 6.98 -1.75
N LEU A 202 -8.25 5.78 -1.99
CA LEU A 202 -7.77 5.34 -3.31
C LEU A 202 -8.90 4.86 -4.23
N LYS A 203 -10.09 4.58 -3.68
CA LYS A 203 -11.29 4.14 -4.41
C LYS A 203 -11.07 2.95 -5.37
N PRO A 204 -10.39 1.86 -4.96
CA PRO A 204 -10.30 0.68 -5.79
C PRO A 204 -11.69 0.04 -6.00
N LYS A 205 -11.90 -0.57 -7.16
CA LYS A 205 -13.10 -1.38 -7.39
C LYS A 205 -12.85 -2.78 -6.85
N LEU A 206 -13.53 -3.14 -5.77
CA LEU A 206 -13.32 -4.41 -5.07
C LEU A 206 -14.58 -5.29 -5.12
N SER A 207 -14.39 -6.60 -5.32
CA SER A 207 -15.44 -7.61 -5.13
C SER A 207 -15.35 -8.24 -3.74
N LEU A 208 -14.14 -8.47 -3.25
CA LEU A 208 -13.88 -9.05 -1.93
C LEU A 208 -12.54 -8.58 -1.36
N VAL A 209 -12.37 -8.74 -0.04
CA VAL A 209 -11.10 -8.50 0.67
C VAL A 209 -10.77 -9.72 1.53
N LEU A 210 -9.56 -10.27 1.35
CA LEU A 210 -9.03 -11.43 2.06
C LEU A 210 -8.16 -11.00 3.24
N LEU A 211 -8.37 -11.59 4.41
CA LEU A 211 -7.63 -11.34 5.64
C LEU A 211 -7.40 -12.63 6.42
N ASP A 212 -6.35 -12.67 7.25
CA ASP A 212 -6.13 -13.75 8.19
C ASP A 212 -6.94 -13.59 9.49
N THR A 213 -6.90 -14.62 10.33
CA THR A 213 -7.60 -14.70 11.60
C THR A 213 -7.14 -13.68 12.64
N GLY A 214 -5.98 -13.03 12.44
CA GLY A 214 -5.48 -11.94 13.28
C GLY A 214 -6.37 -10.69 13.20
N TYR A 215 -7.16 -10.56 12.14
CA TYR A 215 -8.12 -9.47 11.92
C TYR A 215 -9.58 -9.84 12.25
N ASP A 216 -9.89 -11.08 12.65
CA ASP A 216 -11.28 -11.53 12.86
C ASP A 216 -11.96 -10.81 14.03
N SER A 217 -12.94 -9.98 13.70
CA SER A 217 -13.90 -9.34 14.60
C SER A 217 -15.14 -8.96 13.79
N TYR A 218 -16.32 -8.92 14.42
CA TYR A 218 -17.55 -8.54 13.73
C TYR A 218 -17.43 -7.12 13.15
N GLU A 219 -16.81 -6.22 13.88
CA GLU A 219 -16.52 -4.85 13.45
C GLU A 219 -15.68 -4.85 12.18
N ALA A 220 -14.61 -5.64 12.10
CA ALA A 220 -13.78 -5.73 10.90
C ALA A 220 -14.59 -6.14 9.66
N HIS A 221 -15.44 -7.17 9.77
CA HIS A 221 -16.33 -7.58 8.68
C HIS A 221 -17.23 -6.42 8.25
N ALA A 222 -17.88 -5.74 9.20
CA ALA A 222 -18.79 -4.63 8.91
C ALA A 222 -18.09 -3.42 8.28
N HIS A 223 -16.94 -3.01 8.80
CA HIS A 223 -16.18 -1.85 8.31
C HIS A 223 -15.67 -2.07 6.88
N LEU A 224 -15.08 -3.24 6.59
CA LEU A 224 -14.64 -3.58 5.24
C LEU A 224 -15.81 -3.54 4.24
N TRP A 225 -16.94 -4.14 4.61
CA TRP A 225 -18.13 -4.12 3.76
C TRP A 225 -18.69 -2.72 3.54
N TYR A 226 -18.78 -1.92 4.60
CA TYR A 226 -19.40 -0.61 4.53
C TYR A 226 -18.56 0.40 3.74
N HIS A 227 -17.26 0.50 4.07
CA HIS A 227 -16.34 1.50 3.53
C HIS A 227 -15.76 1.10 2.17
N LEU A 228 -15.42 -0.18 1.98
CA LEU A 228 -14.80 -0.63 0.74
C LEU A 228 -15.81 -1.22 -0.26
N ASN A 229 -17.09 -1.33 0.14
CA ASN A 229 -18.15 -1.91 -0.67
C ASN A 229 -17.78 -3.29 -1.25
N ALA A 230 -17.07 -4.09 -0.45
CA ALA A 230 -16.52 -5.37 -0.84
C ALA A 230 -16.99 -6.47 0.13
N ARG A 231 -17.04 -7.71 -0.32
CA ARG A 231 -17.27 -8.84 0.58
C ARG A 231 -16.06 -9.01 1.53
N PRO A 232 -16.22 -8.91 2.85
CA PRO A 232 -15.15 -9.22 3.78
C PRO A 232 -14.99 -10.75 3.85
N CYS A 233 -13.78 -11.25 3.68
CA CYS A 233 -13.43 -12.66 3.81
C CYS A 233 -12.25 -12.76 4.78
N ILE A 234 -12.56 -12.86 6.07
CA ILE A 234 -11.58 -12.98 7.14
C ILE A 234 -11.57 -14.43 7.59
N ASP A 235 -10.40 -15.06 7.59
CA ASP A 235 -10.22 -16.41 8.11
C ASP A 235 -10.73 -16.50 9.56
N THR A 236 -11.31 -17.65 9.91
CA THR A 236 -12.04 -17.81 11.16
C THR A 236 -11.33 -18.76 12.10
N ARG A 237 -11.42 -18.48 13.41
CA ARG A 237 -10.88 -19.39 14.43
C ARG A 237 -11.59 -20.74 14.42
N ASP A 238 -10.86 -21.79 14.83
CA ASP A 238 -11.42 -23.12 15.04
C ASP A 238 -12.67 -23.08 15.93
N GLY A 239 -13.73 -23.77 15.50
CA GLY A 239 -15.01 -23.80 16.22
C GLY A 239 -15.90 -22.58 15.99
N ALA A 240 -15.65 -21.78 14.94
CA ALA A 240 -16.54 -20.71 14.53
C ALA A 240 -17.98 -21.22 14.30
N VAL A 241 -18.94 -20.65 15.04
CA VAL A 241 -20.38 -20.97 14.90
C VAL A 241 -21.15 -19.81 14.27
N ILE A 242 -22.31 -20.15 13.71
CA ILE A 242 -23.31 -19.18 13.25
C ILE A 242 -23.87 -18.42 14.45
N GLN A 243 -23.86 -17.09 14.36
CA GLN A 243 -24.41 -16.21 15.40
C GLN A 243 -25.88 -15.89 15.13
N GLU A 244 -26.75 -16.14 16.11
CA GLU A 244 -28.19 -15.91 15.97
C GLU A 244 -28.50 -14.43 15.63
N GLU A 245 -27.84 -13.49 16.30
CA GLU A 245 -28.05 -12.05 16.10
C GLU A 245 -27.66 -11.55 14.69
N GLY A 246 -26.88 -12.33 13.93
CA GLY A 246 -26.54 -12.07 12.53
C GLY A 246 -27.50 -12.71 11.52
N THR A 247 -28.53 -13.43 11.95
CA THR A 247 -29.50 -14.05 11.04
C THR A 247 -30.44 -13.00 10.43
N GLU A 248 -30.94 -13.24 9.21
CA GLU A 248 -31.87 -12.29 8.56
C GLU A 248 -33.10 -11.92 9.41
N PRO A 249 -33.76 -12.86 10.14
CA PRO A 249 -34.86 -12.49 11.03
C PRO A 249 -34.44 -11.50 12.13
N ARG A 250 -33.24 -11.67 12.69
CA ARG A 250 -32.69 -10.77 13.71
C ARG A 250 -32.28 -9.41 13.13
N ILE A 251 -31.72 -9.38 11.93
CA ILE A 251 -31.47 -8.12 11.20
C ILE A 251 -32.78 -7.34 11.01
N ARG A 252 -33.83 -7.98 10.48
CA ARG A 252 -35.15 -7.35 10.32
C ARG A 252 -35.74 -6.88 11.66
N HIS A 253 -35.56 -7.66 12.73
CA HIS A 253 -35.98 -7.28 14.07
C HIS A 253 -35.29 -5.99 14.54
N TRP A 254 -33.97 -5.86 14.34
CA TRP A 254 -33.23 -4.66 14.71
C TRP A 254 -33.60 -3.44 13.86
N VAL A 255 -33.83 -3.63 12.57
CA VAL A 255 -34.33 -2.56 11.69
C VAL A 255 -35.70 -2.09 12.17
N ASN A 256 -36.61 -3.03 12.45
CA ASN A 256 -37.94 -2.69 12.95
C ASN A 256 -37.87 -1.96 14.30
N LYS A 257 -36.97 -2.33 15.21
CA LYS A 257 -36.78 -1.61 16.48
C LYS A 257 -36.44 -0.13 16.28
N LEU A 258 -35.85 0.22 15.15
CA LEU A 258 -35.46 1.57 14.75
C LEU A 258 -36.46 2.20 13.75
N TRP A 259 -37.71 1.71 13.67
CA TRP A 259 -38.73 2.22 12.75
C TRP A 259 -38.94 3.74 12.85
N ARG A 260 -38.89 4.31 14.06
CA ARG A 260 -39.01 5.77 14.28
C ARG A 260 -37.84 6.57 13.70
N ALA A 261 -36.69 5.94 13.54
CA ALA A 261 -35.51 6.53 12.90
C ALA A 261 -35.48 6.26 11.39
N GLY A 262 -36.55 5.71 10.80
CA GLY A 262 -36.63 5.40 9.37
C GLY A 262 -36.27 3.95 9.02
N GLY A 263 -36.20 3.04 9.99
CA GLY A 263 -35.98 1.62 9.72
C GLY A 263 -37.14 0.99 8.94
N ASP A 264 -36.84 0.42 7.78
CA ASP A 264 -37.81 -0.25 6.91
C ASP A 264 -37.45 -1.73 6.70
N ILE A 265 -38.31 -2.62 7.20
CA ILE A 265 -38.13 -4.08 7.08
C ILE A 265 -38.37 -4.61 5.66
N HIS A 266 -39.02 -3.83 4.81
CA HIS A 266 -39.33 -4.18 3.43
C HIS A 266 -38.24 -3.72 2.45
N ALA A 267 -37.33 -2.83 2.89
CA ALA A 267 -36.16 -2.43 2.11
C ALA A 267 -35.28 -3.65 1.79
N PRO A 268 -34.50 -3.65 0.68
CA PRO A 268 -33.53 -4.68 0.40
C PRO A 268 -32.55 -4.91 1.57
N LEU A 269 -32.14 -6.16 1.81
CA LEU A 269 -31.25 -6.52 2.93
C LEU A 269 -29.97 -5.68 2.99
N THR A 270 -29.37 -5.36 1.84
CA THR A 270 -28.21 -4.46 1.76
C THR A 270 -28.50 -3.07 2.35
N GLN A 271 -29.67 -2.50 2.10
CA GLN A 271 -30.08 -1.21 2.66
C GLN A 271 -30.34 -1.33 4.16
N GLN A 272 -30.98 -2.41 4.59
CA GLN A 272 -31.19 -2.72 6.00
C GLN A 272 -29.86 -2.78 6.78
N LEU A 273 -28.86 -3.48 6.25
CA LEU A 273 -27.53 -3.58 6.87
C LEU A 273 -26.81 -2.21 6.90
N ARG A 274 -26.90 -1.40 5.83
CA ARG A 274 -26.31 -0.06 5.81
C ARG A 274 -26.97 0.84 6.86
N PHE A 275 -28.29 0.78 6.98
CA PHE A 275 -29.06 1.51 7.98
C PHE A 275 -28.64 1.11 9.41
N LEU A 276 -28.54 -0.19 9.69
CA LEU A 276 -28.08 -0.69 10.99
C LEU A 276 -26.66 -0.23 11.33
N TYR A 277 -25.75 -0.30 10.36
CA TYR A 277 -24.38 0.19 10.52
C TYR A 277 -24.36 1.67 10.94
N GLN A 278 -25.09 2.52 10.22
CA GLN A 278 -25.18 3.96 10.49
C GLN A 278 -25.81 4.30 11.84
N HIS A 279 -26.61 3.39 12.41
CA HIS A 279 -27.25 3.55 13.71
C HIS A 279 -26.54 2.78 14.83
N GLY A 280 -25.25 2.48 14.66
CA GLY A 280 -24.39 1.91 15.70
C GLY A 280 -24.55 0.41 15.93
N ARG A 281 -25.29 -0.31 15.08
CA ARG A 281 -25.45 -1.78 15.13
C ARG A 281 -24.40 -2.50 14.29
N VAL A 282 -23.16 -2.03 14.38
CA VAL A 282 -22.02 -2.50 13.56
C VAL A 282 -21.76 -3.99 13.78
N GLU A 283 -21.80 -4.43 15.04
CA GLU A 283 -21.54 -5.83 15.40
C GLU A 283 -22.55 -6.79 14.76
N GLN A 284 -23.86 -6.47 14.76
CA GLN A 284 -24.88 -7.31 14.15
C GLN A 284 -24.71 -7.41 12.62
N VAL A 285 -24.32 -6.30 11.97
CA VAL A 285 -23.97 -6.30 10.55
C VAL A 285 -22.76 -7.22 10.30
N GLY A 286 -21.75 -7.13 11.16
CA GLY A 286 -20.56 -7.98 11.12
C GLY A 286 -20.87 -9.47 11.28
N MET A 287 -21.70 -9.81 12.27
CA MET A 287 -22.18 -11.18 12.50
C MET A 287 -22.89 -11.73 11.26
N HIS A 288 -23.75 -10.93 10.62
CA HIS A 288 -24.44 -11.35 9.40
C HIS A 288 -23.47 -11.66 8.26
N LEU A 289 -22.50 -10.76 8.02
CA LEU A 289 -21.49 -10.93 6.98
C LEU A 289 -20.61 -12.16 7.24
N ARG A 290 -20.19 -12.37 8.49
CA ARG A 290 -19.41 -13.55 8.88
C ARG A 290 -20.21 -14.84 8.75
N ASN A 291 -21.48 -14.87 9.18
CA ASN A 291 -22.38 -16.01 8.98
C ASN A 291 -22.49 -16.39 7.50
N LYS A 292 -22.61 -15.38 6.62
CA LYS A 292 -22.67 -15.61 5.18
C LYS A 292 -21.40 -16.31 4.65
N ASN A 293 -20.22 -15.99 5.18
CA ASN A 293 -18.99 -16.70 4.84
C ASN A 293 -18.97 -18.13 5.37
N LEU A 294 -19.39 -18.36 6.61
CA LEU A 294 -19.45 -19.70 7.20
C LEU A 294 -20.42 -20.64 6.48
N LEU A 295 -21.48 -20.09 5.89
CA LEU A 295 -22.47 -20.85 5.11
C LEU A 295 -22.06 -21.03 3.64
N ASP A 296 -20.99 -20.37 3.18
CA ASP A 296 -20.54 -20.44 1.79
C ASP A 296 -19.52 -21.59 1.62
N PRO A 297 -19.85 -22.64 0.85
CA PRO A 297 -18.95 -23.77 0.61
C PRO A 297 -17.63 -23.39 -0.07
N GLU A 298 -17.59 -22.27 -0.82
CA GLU A 298 -16.39 -21.80 -1.51
C GLU A 298 -15.46 -20.99 -0.60
N PHE A 299 -15.91 -20.62 0.60
CA PHE A 299 -15.17 -19.75 1.51
C PHE A 299 -13.78 -20.30 1.89
N PRO A 300 -13.60 -21.59 2.21
CA PRO A 300 -12.26 -22.14 2.49
C PRO A 300 -11.29 -21.99 1.32
N THR A 301 -11.75 -22.26 0.09
CA THR A 301 -10.94 -22.11 -1.13
C THR A 301 -10.55 -20.66 -1.38
N LEU A 302 -11.49 -19.72 -1.16
CA LEU A 302 -11.22 -18.28 -1.29
C LEU A 302 -10.13 -17.81 -0.31
N ILE A 303 -10.19 -18.22 0.95
CA ILE A 303 -9.19 -17.87 1.97
C ILE A 303 -7.81 -18.44 1.63
N GLN A 304 -7.73 -19.67 1.11
CA GLN A 304 -6.44 -20.28 0.73
C GLN A 304 -5.70 -19.48 -0.36
N SER A 305 -6.42 -18.79 -1.25
CA SER A 305 -5.82 -17.96 -2.29
C SER A 305 -5.01 -16.76 -1.74
N ARG A 306 -5.18 -16.41 -0.45
CA ARG A 306 -4.40 -15.39 0.25
C ARG A 306 -2.89 -15.69 0.29
N GLY A 307 -2.50 -16.97 0.24
CA GLY A 307 -1.09 -17.40 0.34
C GLY A 307 -0.15 -16.76 -0.69
N GLU A 308 -0.68 -16.28 -1.82
CA GLU A 308 0.07 -15.48 -2.79
C GLU A 308 0.70 -14.20 -2.21
N CYS A 309 0.09 -13.64 -1.16
CA CYS A 309 0.56 -12.43 -0.47
C CYS A 309 1.94 -12.61 0.18
N GLU A 310 2.20 -13.78 0.77
CA GLU A 310 3.48 -14.07 1.45
C GLU A 310 4.65 -13.99 0.47
N ARG A 311 4.43 -14.47 -0.76
CA ARG A 311 5.42 -14.38 -1.84
C ARG A 311 5.73 -12.93 -2.22
N ILE A 312 4.71 -12.07 -2.25
CA ILE A 312 4.86 -10.63 -2.53
C ILE A 312 5.65 -9.95 -1.41
N HIS A 313 5.36 -10.28 -0.14
CA HIS A 313 6.11 -9.76 0.99
C HIS A 313 7.58 -10.17 0.97
N GLY A 314 7.84 -11.45 0.65
CA GLY A 314 9.19 -11.95 0.45
C GLY A 314 9.94 -11.15 -0.63
N ARG A 315 9.26 -10.81 -1.73
CA ARG A 315 9.81 -9.94 -2.79
C ARG A 315 10.11 -8.54 -2.28
N ILE A 316 9.17 -7.85 -1.63
CA ILE A 316 9.40 -6.52 -1.03
C ILE A 316 10.68 -6.52 -0.18
N LYS A 317 10.82 -7.50 0.73
CA LYS A 317 11.99 -7.62 1.62
C LYS A 317 13.28 -7.93 0.85
N ALA A 318 13.20 -8.68 -0.25
CA ALA A 318 14.34 -8.97 -1.09
C ALA A 318 14.76 -7.78 -1.96
N SER A 319 13.82 -6.95 -2.43
CA SER A 319 14.12 -5.85 -3.36
C SER A 319 14.65 -4.60 -2.67
N VAL A 320 14.02 -4.21 -1.55
CA VAL A 320 14.36 -2.98 -0.83
C VAL A 320 14.80 -3.30 0.61
N THR A 321 15.47 -2.37 1.28
CA THR A 321 15.88 -2.54 2.69
C THR A 321 14.66 -2.48 3.62
N PHE A 322 13.87 -3.54 3.70
CA PHE A 322 12.64 -3.59 4.49
C PHE A 322 12.87 -4.16 5.91
N HIS A 323 13.82 -3.55 6.64
CA HIS A 323 14.19 -3.91 8.01
C HIS A 323 14.72 -2.68 8.77
N LEU A 324 14.79 -2.73 10.10
CA LEU A 324 15.14 -1.59 10.95
C LEU A 324 16.64 -1.44 11.21
N LYS A 325 17.47 -2.42 10.84
CA LYS A 325 18.91 -2.40 11.09
C LYS A 325 19.56 -1.13 10.51
N GLY A 326 20.19 -0.34 11.39
CA GLY A 326 20.87 0.91 11.04
C GLY A 326 19.96 2.14 10.93
N ILE A 327 18.67 2.02 11.25
CA ILE A 327 17.71 3.12 11.20
C ILE A 327 17.42 3.60 12.62
N ARG A 328 17.53 4.92 12.83
CA ARG A 328 17.19 5.53 14.12
C ARG A 328 15.70 5.40 14.39
N HIS A 329 15.35 5.14 15.66
CA HIS A 329 13.97 4.92 16.10
C HIS A 329 13.01 6.01 15.59
N GLU A 330 13.38 7.28 15.75
CA GLU A 330 12.57 8.43 15.34
C GLU A 330 12.35 8.55 13.82
N SER A 331 13.10 7.80 13.00
CA SER A 331 13.03 7.84 11.53
C SER A 331 12.48 6.55 10.92
N ARG A 332 12.12 5.54 11.71
CA ARG A 332 11.70 4.23 11.20
C ARG A 332 10.48 4.31 10.30
N LYS A 333 9.39 4.94 10.78
CA LYS A 333 8.16 5.14 9.99
C LYS A 333 8.47 5.77 8.63
N LEU A 334 9.25 6.84 8.62
CA LEU A 334 9.65 7.56 7.41
C LEU A 334 10.38 6.65 6.41
N TYR A 335 11.44 5.97 6.86
CA TYR A 335 12.26 5.17 5.94
C TYR A 335 11.60 3.86 5.51
N MET A 336 10.77 3.24 6.36
CA MET A 336 10.00 2.06 5.97
C MET A 336 8.93 2.41 4.95
N THR A 337 8.24 3.54 5.14
CA THR A 337 7.28 4.03 4.14
C THR A 337 8.00 4.39 2.84
N LEU A 338 9.16 5.05 2.89
CA LEU A 338 9.94 5.36 1.68
C LEU A 338 10.35 4.10 0.91
N ASN A 339 10.83 3.08 1.62
CA ASN A 339 11.24 1.82 0.99
C ASN A 339 10.04 1.10 0.35
N PHE A 340 8.88 1.11 1.01
CA PHE A 340 7.64 0.63 0.44
C PHE A 340 7.25 1.39 -0.84
N VAL A 341 7.28 2.72 -0.80
CA VAL A 341 6.98 3.58 -1.97
C VAL A 341 7.93 3.30 -3.13
N ALA A 342 9.22 3.13 -2.87
CA ALA A 342 10.18 2.77 -3.92
C ALA A 342 9.79 1.45 -4.59
N TYR A 343 9.38 0.45 -3.81
CA TYR A 343 8.85 -0.81 -4.35
C TYR A 343 7.58 -0.60 -5.18
N GLN A 344 6.63 0.21 -4.70
CA GLN A 344 5.41 0.52 -5.46
C GLN A 344 5.70 1.19 -6.80
N ILE A 345 6.66 2.12 -6.84
CA ILE A 345 7.05 2.82 -8.07
C ILE A 345 7.58 1.81 -9.10
N LEU A 346 8.42 0.85 -8.69
CA LEU A 346 8.90 -0.19 -9.60
C LEU A 346 7.72 -1.00 -10.18
N LEU A 347 6.77 -1.40 -9.34
CA LEU A 347 5.61 -2.16 -9.78
C LEU A 347 4.70 -1.36 -10.72
N LEU A 348 4.50 -0.06 -10.46
CA LEU A 348 3.71 0.82 -11.32
C LEU A 348 4.29 0.84 -12.75
N PHE A 349 5.61 0.96 -12.87
CA PHE A 349 6.25 0.94 -14.18
C PHE A 349 6.13 -0.43 -14.85
N GLY A 350 6.24 -1.52 -14.09
CA GLY A 350 6.09 -2.88 -14.63
C GLY A 350 4.69 -3.17 -15.13
N LEU A 351 3.69 -2.76 -14.35
CA LEU A 351 2.28 -2.81 -14.73
C LEU A 351 2.05 -2.05 -16.04
N ARG A 352 2.63 -0.86 -16.17
CA ARG A 352 2.48 -0.06 -17.40
C ARG A 352 3.26 -0.60 -18.59
N ALA A 353 4.38 -1.28 -18.35
CA ALA A 353 5.10 -2.01 -19.39
C ALA A 353 4.34 -3.27 -19.87
N GLY A 354 3.22 -3.63 -19.24
CA GLY A 354 2.40 -4.79 -19.62
C GLY A 354 2.93 -6.11 -19.06
N LEU A 355 3.81 -6.06 -18.06
CA LEU A 355 4.35 -7.27 -17.45
C LEU A 355 3.25 -8.02 -16.71
N LYS A 356 3.07 -9.30 -17.07
CA LYS A 356 2.08 -10.18 -16.44
C LYS A 356 2.35 -10.38 -14.95
N ASN A 357 3.62 -10.29 -14.53
CA ASN A 357 3.97 -10.38 -13.11
C ASN A 357 5.10 -9.38 -12.78
N PRO A 358 4.77 -8.09 -12.59
CA PRO A 358 5.77 -7.05 -12.38
C PRO A 358 6.55 -7.22 -11.08
N THR A 359 6.09 -8.09 -10.17
CA THR A 359 6.88 -8.47 -8.98
C THR A 359 8.12 -9.29 -9.33
N HIS A 360 8.27 -9.79 -10.56
CA HIS A 360 9.53 -10.35 -11.06
C HIS A 360 10.55 -9.28 -11.48
N LEU A 361 10.13 -8.02 -11.70
CA LEU A 361 11.07 -6.93 -12.02
C LEU A 361 12.12 -6.72 -10.95
N SER A 362 11.76 -6.93 -9.68
CA SER A 362 12.73 -6.77 -8.61
C SER A 362 13.84 -7.84 -8.59
N ALA A 363 13.70 -8.89 -9.40
CA ALA A 363 14.75 -9.87 -9.63
C ALA A 363 15.54 -9.59 -10.92
N LEU A 364 15.03 -8.69 -11.78
CA LEU A 364 15.62 -8.28 -13.06
C LEU A 364 16.41 -6.95 -12.94
N VAL A 365 16.14 -6.18 -11.88
CA VAL A 365 16.79 -4.92 -11.51
C VAL A 365 17.55 -5.10 -10.21
#